data_AF-A0A936SUQ0-F1
#
_entry.id   AF-A0A936SUQ0-F1
#
_cell.length_a   1.000
_cell.length_b   1.000
_cell.length_c   1.000
_cell.angle_alpha   90.00
_cell.angle_beta   90.00
_cell.angle_gamma   90.00
#
_symmetry.space_group_name_H-M   'P 1'
#
loop_
_entity.id
_entity.type
_entity.pdbx_description
1 polymer ?
#
loop_
_entity_poly.entity_id
_entity_poly.type
_entity_poly.pdbx_seq_one_letter_code
_entity_poly.pdbx_strand_id
1 'polypeptide(L)'
;MTEVTEQITKALEHFKQQRDELQVQLHLAKAEAKDEWARLETQWDEIKPKLEAAREEVGKTAVSVGDALNQAIEELKNGYERLRSRL
;
A
#
# COMPACT_ATOMS: atom_id res chain seq x y z
N MET A 1 -12.64 11.51 -16.14
CA MET A 1 -11.68 12.00 -15.13
C MET A 1 -11.90 11.41 -13.73
N THR A 2 -13.08 10.87 -13.42
CA THR A 2 -13.39 10.25 -12.10
C THR A 2 -12.84 8.83 -11.92
N GLU A 3 -12.68 8.06 -13.01
CA GLU A 3 -12.36 6.62 -12.94
C GLU A 3 -10.95 6.31 -12.40
N VAL A 4 -9.95 7.16 -12.66
CA VAL A 4 -8.57 6.96 -12.17
C VAL A 4 -8.47 7.32 -10.68
N THR A 5 -9.08 8.43 -10.27
CA THR A 5 -9.16 8.84 -8.86
C THR A 5 -9.88 7.76 -8.03
N GLU A 6 -10.96 7.19 -8.56
CA GLU A 6 -11.70 6.12 -7.89
C GLU A 6 -10.87 4.82 -7.78
N GLN A 7 -10.09 4.48 -8.81
CA GLN A 7 -9.16 3.34 -8.75
C GLN A 7 -8.07 3.53 -7.70
N ILE A 8 -7.46 4.71 -7.63
CA ILE A 8 -6.45 5.03 -6.59
C ILE A 8 -7.09 4.97 -5.20
N THR A 9 -8.31 5.46 -5.05
CA THR A 9 -9.04 5.43 -3.78
C THR A 9 -9.31 3.99 -3.34
N LYS A 10 -9.83 3.14 -4.24
CA LYS A 10 -10.05 1.71 -3.97
C LYS A 10 -8.76 0.99 -3.61
N ALA A 11 -7.64 1.31 -4.28
CA ALA A 11 -6.34 0.76 -3.94
C ALA A 11 -5.91 1.15 -2.53
N LEU A 12 -6.00 2.44 -2.17
CA LEU A 12 -5.68 2.94 -0.83
C LEU A 12 -6.54 2.30 0.26
N GLU A 13 -7.85 2.14 0.01
CA GLU A 13 -8.77 1.47 0.93
C GLU A 13 -8.43 -0.02 1.08
N HIS A 14 -8.10 -0.71 -0.01
CA HIS A 14 -7.68 -2.11 0.03
C HIS A 14 -6.39 -2.29 0.85
N PHE A 15 -5.39 -1.44 0.62
CA PHE A 15 -4.15 -1.46 1.42
C PHE A 15 -4.43 -1.21 2.90
N LYS A 16 -5.32 -0.26 3.22
CA LYS A 16 -5.72 0.01 4.59
C LYS A 16 -6.37 -1.22 5.23
N GLN A 17 -7.31 -1.86 4.54
CA GLN A 17 -7.96 -3.07 5.04
C GLN A 17 -6.96 -4.21 5.28
N GLN A 18 -6.05 -4.46 4.33
CA GLN A 18 -4.99 -5.46 4.51
C GLN A 18 -4.11 -5.14 5.72
N ARG A 19 -3.79 -3.87 5.94
CA ARG A 19 -3.01 -3.43 7.10
C ARG A 19 -3.75 -3.66 8.41
N ASP A 20 -5.02 -3.30 8.48
CA ASP A 20 -5.86 -3.54 9.66
C ASP A 20 -5.95 -5.04 9.99
N GLU A 21 -6.14 -5.90 8.98
CA GLU A 21 -6.13 -7.37 9.14
C GLU A 21 -4.78 -7.89 9.66
N LEU A 22 -3.68 -7.44 9.04
CA LEU A 22 -2.32 -7.84 9.42
C LEU A 22 -1.98 -7.39 10.84
N GLN A 23 -2.37 -6.17 11.24
CA GLN A 23 -2.12 -5.63 12.57
C GLN A 23 -2.76 -6.50 13.67
N VAL A 24 -3.96 -7.02 13.43
CA VAL A 24 -4.64 -7.93 14.35
C VAL A 24 -3.88 -9.26 14.48
N GLN A 25 -3.43 -9.83 13.37
CA GLN A 25 -2.68 -11.09 13.36
C GLN A 25 -1.28 -10.93 13.97
N LEU A 26 -0.65 -9.77 13.77
CA LEU A 26 0.68 -9.44 14.28
C LEU A 26 0.78 -9.44 15.80
N HIS A 27 -0.31 -9.18 16.52
CA HIS A 27 -0.30 -9.27 17.99
C HIS A 27 0.14 -10.65 18.49
N LEU A 28 -0.20 -11.72 17.76
CA LEU A 28 0.16 -13.10 18.10
C LEU A 28 1.37 -13.62 17.32
N ALA A 29 1.93 -12.80 16.43
CA ALA A 29 2.99 -13.21 15.53
C ALA A 29 4.37 -13.24 16.18
N LYS A 30 5.27 -14.02 15.56
CA LYS A 30 6.70 -14.09 15.91
C LYS A 30 7.40 -12.75 15.64
N ALA A 31 8.53 -12.54 16.32
CA ALA A 31 9.36 -11.34 16.14
C ALA A 31 9.72 -11.09 14.66
N GLU A 32 10.09 -12.15 13.93
CA GLU A 32 10.43 -12.07 12.50
C GLU A 32 9.31 -11.47 11.63
N ALA A 33 8.06 -11.82 11.92
CA ALA A 33 6.90 -11.27 11.20
C ALA A 33 6.64 -9.80 11.57
N LYS A 34 6.93 -9.41 12.82
CA LYS A 34 6.85 -8.02 13.27
C LYS A 34 7.95 -7.15 12.64
N ASP A 35 9.15 -7.70 12.48
CA ASP A 35 10.25 -7.04 11.77
C ASP A 35 9.93 -6.87 10.27
N GLU A 36 9.39 -7.91 9.63
CA GLU A 36 8.95 -7.85 8.22
C GLU A 36 7.80 -6.83 8.05
N TRP A 37 6.83 -6.82 8.96
CA TRP A 37 5.78 -5.80 9.00
C TRP A 37 6.33 -4.38 9.11
N ALA A 38 7.24 -4.12 10.04
CA ALA A 38 7.80 -2.78 10.25
C ALA A 38 8.49 -2.25 8.98
N ARG A 39 9.13 -3.13 8.20
CA ARG A 39 9.72 -2.77 6.90
C ARG A 39 8.65 -2.41 5.87
N LEU A 40 7.59 -3.21 5.77
CA LEU A 40 6.48 -2.94 4.84
C LEU A 40 5.75 -1.64 5.20
N GLU A 41 5.54 -1.37 6.49
CA GLU A 41 4.94 -0.13 6.95
C GLU A 41 5.78 1.10 6.60
N THR A 42 7.11 0.99 6.71
CA THR A 42 8.01 2.06 6.29
C THR A 42 7.85 2.36 4.79
N GLN A 43 7.81 1.32 3.96
CA GLN A 43 7.58 1.47 2.51
C GLN A 43 6.21 2.09 2.23
N TRP A 44 5.18 1.69 2.97
CA TRP A 44 3.84 2.26 2.85
C TRP A 44 3.80 3.75 3.18
N ASP A 45 4.45 4.19 4.26
CA ASP A 45 4.53 5.62 4.62
C ASP A 45 5.27 6.46 3.56
N GLU A 46 6.19 5.87 2.80
CA GLU A 46 6.86 6.54 1.67
C GLU A 46 6.00 6.60 0.40
N ILE A 47 5.14 5.61 0.17
CA ILE A 47 4.30 5.48 -1.03
C ILE A 47 2.98 6.25 -0.88
N LYS A 48 2.35 6.20 0.30
CA LYS A 48 1.06 6.85 0.61
C LYS A 48 0.99 8.33 0.19
N PRO A 49 1.92 9.22 0.56
CA PRO A 49 1.84 10.63 0.17
C PRO A 49 1.93 10.82 -1.35
N LYS A 50 2.68 9.95 -2.06
CA LYS A 50 2.79 9.99 -3.52
C LYS A 50 1.49 9.54 -4.20
N LEU A 51 0.82 8.53 -3.62
CA LEU A 51 -0.51 8.09 -4.07
C LEU A 51 -1.60 9.13 -3.82
N GLU A 52 -1.59 9.79 -2.65
CA GLU A 52 -2.52 10.88 -2.34
C GLU A 52 -2.30 12.08 -3.28
N ALA A 53 -1.04 12.47 -3.53
CA ALA A 53 -0.71 13.51 -4.49
C ALA A 53 -1.16 13.14 -5.91
N ALA A 54 -0.95 11.89 -6.33
CA ALA A 54 -1.45 11.40 -7.61
C ALA A 54 -3.00 11.47 -7.68
N ARG A 55 -3.70 11.13 -6.58
CA ARG A 55 -5.17 11.26 -6.49
C ARG A 55 -5.63 12.69 -6.69
N GLU A 56 -4.95 13.67 -6.07
CA GLU A 56 -5.27 15.09 -6.18
C GLU A 56 -4.89 15.69 -7.54
N GLU A 57 -3.79 15.24 -8.16
CA GLU A 57 -3.30 15.74 -9.46
C GLU A 57 -4.04 15.15 -10.67
N VAL A 58 -4.73 14.01 -10.54
CA VAL A 58 -5.58 13.44 -11.63
C VAL A 58 -6.61 14.46 -12.15
N GLY A 59 -7.00 15.45 -11.34
CA GLY A 59 -7.87 16.56 -11.77
C GLY A 59 -7.20 17.58 -12.71
N LYS A 60 -5.87 17.56 -12.89
CA LYS A 60 -5.10 18.57 -13.64
C LYS A 60 -4.28 18.00 -14.79
N THR A 61 -3.85 16.75 -14.73
CA THR A 61 -3.10 16.09 -15.81
C THR A 61 -3.32 14.59 -15.71
N ALA A 62 -3.42 13.87 -16.82
CA ALA A 62 -3.54 12.41 -16.82
C ALA A 62 -2.23 11.80 -16.29
N VAL A 63 -2.05 11.78 -14.96
CA VAL A 63 -0.82 11.32 -14.33
C VAL A 63 -0.76 9.81 -14.46
N SER A 64 0.15 9.36 -15.32
CA SER A 64 0.71 8.03 -15.25
C SER A 64 1.40 7.94 -13.89
N VAL A 65 0.89 7.09 -12.99
CA VAL A 65 1.63 6.67 -11.80
C VAL A 65 2.97 6.17 -12.31
N GLY A 66 4.05 6.92 -12.09
CA GLY A 66 5.33 6.61 -12.74
C GLY A 66 5.75 5.18 -12.43
N ASP A 67 6.46 4.51 -13.35
CA ASP A 67 6.84 3.09 -13.24
C ASP A 67 7.46 2.74 -11.87
N ALA A 68 8.29 3.63 -11.31
CA ALA A 68 8.88 3.46 -10.00
C ALA A 68 7.84 3.40 -8.85
N LEU A 69 6.77 4.21 -8.94
CA LEU A 69 5.69 4.20 -7.95
C LEU A 69 4.81 2.97 -8.13
N ASN A 70 4.48 2.57 -9.36
CA ASN A 70 3.78 1.31 -9.63
C ASN A 70 4.55 0.10 -9.09
N GLN A 71 5.85 0.02 -9.36
CA GLN A 71 6.69 -1.06 -8.87
C GLN A 71 6.73 -1.09 -7.34
N ALA A 72 6.83 0.06 -6.69
CA ALA A 72 6.81 0.15 -5.23
C ALA A 72 5.47 -0.31 -4.63
N ILE A 73 4.36 0.03 -5.28
CA ILE A 73 3.01 -0.41 -4.89
C ILE A 73 2.88 -1.94 -5.03
N GLU A 74 3.35 -2.50 -6.15
CA GLU A 74 3.33 -3.95 -6.38
C GLU A 74 4.22 -4.70 -5.38
N GLU A 75 5.42 -4.19 -5.11
CA GLU A 75 6.33 -4.77 -4.13
C GLU A 75 5.70 -4.80 -2.74
N LEU A 76 5.09 -3.68 -2.32
CA LEU A 76 4.40 -3.57 -1.04
C LEU A 76 3.22 -4.53 -0.95
N LYS A 77 2.38 -4.60 -2.00
CA LYS A 77 1.25 -5.54 -2.07
C LYS A 77 1.72 -6.98 -1.91
N ASN A 78 2.74 -7.38 -2.68
CA ASN A 78 3.32 -8.70 -2.59
C ASN A 78 3.92 -8.97 -1.20
N GLY A 79 4.50 -7.95 -0.57
CA GLY A 79 4.99 -8.01 0.80
C GLY A 79 3.88 -8.31 1.81
N TYR A 80 2.77 -7.58 1.76
CA TYR A 80 1.61 -7.82 2.63
C TYR A 80 0.98 -9.20 2.40
N GLU A 81 0.87 -9.66 1.16
CA GLU A 81 0.35 -11.01 0.85
C GLU A 81 1.26 -12.12 1.38
N ARG A 82 2.59 -11.96 1.23
CA ARG A 82 3.57 -12.91 1.80
C ARG A 82 3.51 -12.93 3.32
N LEU A 83 3.46 -11.76 3.95
CA LEU A 83 3.37 -11.66 5.40
C LEU A 83 2.08 -12.32 5.90
N ARG A 84 0.93 -12.01 5.27
CA ARG A 84 -0.36 -12.64 5.57
C ARG A 84 -0.31 -14.16 5.46
N SER A 85 0.39 -14.69 4.46
CA SER A 85 0.49 -16.14 4.24
C SER A 85 1.39 -16.86 5.26
N ARG A 86 2.20 -16.10 6.02
CA ARG A 86 3.15 -16.62 7.03
C ARG A 86 2.65 -16.43 8.47
N LEU A 87 1.60 -15.62 8.66
CA LEU A 87 0.91 -15.39 9.92
C LEU A 87 -0.16 -16.45 10.18
#